data_AF-S3YDK9-F1
#
_entry.id   AF-S3YDK9-F1
#
_cell.length_a   1.000
_cell.length_b   1.000
_cell.length_c   1.000
_cell.angle_alpha   90.00
_cell.angle_beta   90.00
_cell.angle_gamma   90.00
#
_symmetry.space_group_name_H-M   'P 1'
#
loop_
_entity.id
_entity.type
_entity.pdbx_description
1 polymer ?
#
loop_
_entity_poly.entity_id
_entity_poly.type
_entity_poly.pdbx_seq_one_letter_code
_entity_poly.pdbx_strand_id
1 'polypeptide(L)'
;MAHKHEYLTPYKGRVRPGRVAWTRVILTLVIGAAICLFVLLTFGDPGLSTAALLAIGFAGYALWAWMRTTIGFVVDERGLTPKLGGFLARPTWPLEDFRTVQIRVVAPERVGSLVGNIGLGRAEVAVSRMDEVRPVAPLKPRTLVGPQADTRFAVTRGGELVEIIGRDGGAYLLSPEHPREVAEAIAKAITFAR
;
A
#
# COMPACT_ATOMS: atom_id res chain seq x y z
N MET A 1 27.42 7.64 34.01
CA MET A 1 26.13 8.16 33.51
C MET A 1 25.70 7.26 32.37
N ALA A 2 24.72 6.39 32.60
CA ALA A 2 24.29 5.40 31.61
C ALA A 2 23.44 6.09 30.55
N HIS A 3 23.93 6.12 29.30
CA HIS A 3 23.11 6.43 28.14
C HIS A 3 21.99 5.39 28.06
N LYS A 4 20.80 5.74 28.55
CA LYS A 4 19.57 5.02 28.22
C LYS A 4 19.48 5.04 26.70
N HIS A 5 19.72 3.89 26.06
CA HIS A 5 19.42 3.70 24.66
C HIS A 5 17.89 3.78 24.55
N GLU A 6 17.37 4.98 24.29
CA GLU A 6 15.97 5.16 23.92
C GLU A 6 15.80 4.48 22.57
N TYR A 7 15.25 3.27 22.56
CA TYR A 7 14.87 2.60 21.33
C TYR A 7 13.52 3.13 20.85
N LEU A 8 13.39 3.38 19.54
CA LEU A 8 12.10 3.70 18.96
C LEU A 8 11.21 2.46 19.03
N THR A 9 10.07 2.55 19.71
CA THR A 9 9.09 1.45 19.73
C THR A 9 8.53 1.23 18.32
N PRO A 10 8.69 0.04 17.71
CA PRO A 10 8.25 -0.18 16.34
C PRO A 10 6.72 -0.15 16.23
N TYR A 11 6.21 0.64 15.28
CA TYR A 11 4.78 0.68 14.98
C TYR A 11 4.46 -0.32 13.87
N LYS A 12 3.43 -1.15 14.08
CA LYS A 12 2.95 -2.11 13.07
C LYS A 12 1.63 -1.61 12.51
N GLY A 13 1.62 -1.35 11.20
CA GLY A 13 0.43 -0.90 10.49
C GLY A 13 0.00 -1.88 9.39
N ARG A 14 -1.18 -1.64 8.85
CA ARG A 14 -1.75 -2.39 7.73
C ARG A 14 -2.44 -1.44 6.74
N VAL A 15 -2.41 -1.85 5.49
CA VAL A 15 -3.15 -1.31 4.36
C VAL A 15 -4.12 -2.41 3.91
N ARG A 16 -5.42 -2.16 4.07
CA ARG A 16 -6.48 -3.11 3.68
C ARG A 16 -6.79 -3.03 2.19
N PRO A 17 -7.22 -4.13 1.56
CA PRO A 17 -7.74 -4.09 0.21
C PRO A 17 -8.94 -3.13 0.14
N GLY A 18 -8.92 -2.21 -0.83
CA GLY A 18 -10.07 -1.36 -1.12
C GLY A 18 -11.21 -2.15 -1.76
N ARG A 19 -12.38 -1.52 -1.91
CA ARG A 19 -13.57 -2.14 -2.54
C ARG A 19 -13.26 -2.70 -3.94
N VAL A 20 -12.52 -1.94 -4.75
CA VAL A 20 -12.12 -2.35 -6.11
C VAL A 20 -11.24 -3.61 -6.10
N ALA A 21 -10.32 -3.72 -5.14
CA ALA A 21 -9.48 -4.91 -5.00
C ALA A 21 -10.33 -6.14 -4.67
N TRP A 22 -11.25 -6.01 -3.71
CA TRP A 22 -12.19 -7.07 -3.36
C TRP A 22 -13.09 -7.46 -4.53
N THR A 23 -13.62 -6.49 -5.28
CA THR A 23 -14.44 -6.76 -6.48
C THR A 23 -13.66 -7.60 -7.50
N ARG A 24 -12.38 -7.28 -7.77
CA ARG A 24 -11.55 -8.07 -8.69
C ARG A 24 -11.35 -9.51 -8.20
N VAL A 25 -11.10 -9.70 -6.90
CA VAL A 25 -10.92 -11.02 -6.29
C VAL A 25 -12.21 -11.84 -6.39
N ILE A 26 -13.34 -11.27 -5.98
CA ILE A 26 -14.65 -11.94 -6.02
C ILE A 26 -15.05 -12.27 -7.47
N LEU A 27 -14.91 -11.31 -8.39
CA LEU A 27 -15.26 -11.53 -9.80
C LEU A 27 -14.40 -12.62 -10.44
N THR A 28 -13.10 -12.66 -10.12
CA THR A 28 -12.21 -13.75 -10.57
C THR A 28 -12.71 -15.11 -10.10
N LEU A 29 -13.08 -15.22 -8.82
CA LEU A 29 -13.57 -16.49 -8.26
C LEU A 29 -14.92 -16.90 -8.88
N VAL A 30 -15.83 -15.95 -9.07
CA VAL A 30 -17.14 -16.20 -9.69
C VAL A 30 -16.99 -16.65 -11.15
N ILE A 31 -16.18 -15.94 -11.94
CA ILE A 31 -15.90 -16.32 -13.33
C ILE A 31 -15.23 -17.69 -13.39
N GLY A 32 -14.24 -17.93 -12.52
CA GLY A 32 -13.57 -19.23 -12.44
C GLY A 32 -14.51 -20.37 -12.12
N ALA A 33 -15.42 -20.17 -11.15
CA ALA A 33 -16.43 -21.16 -10.80
C ALA A 33 -17.40 -21.43 -11.94
N ALA A 34 -17.87 -20.39 -12.65
CA ALA A 34 -18.74 -20.53 -13.81
C ALA A 34 -18.09 -21.32 -14.95
N ILE A 35 -16.81 -21.04 -15.24
CA ILE A 35 -16.04 -21.78 -16.26
C ILE A 35 -15.84 -23.24 -15.84
N CYS A 36 -15.48 -23.51 -14.59
CA CYS A 36 -15.32 -24.88 -14.10
C CYS A 36 -16.65 -25.66 -14.19
N LEU A 37 -17.76 -25.03 -13.79
CA LEU A 37 -19.09 -25.62 -13.90
C LEU A 37 -19.44 -25.90 -15.36
N PHE A 38 -19.18 -24.96 -16.27
CA PHE A 38 -19.39 -25.16 -17.70
C PHE A 38 -18.60 -26.36 -18.26
N VAL A 39 -17.32 -26.49 -17.88
CA VAL A 39 -16.48 -27.63 -18.28
C VAL A 39 -17.07 -28.95 -17.77
N LEU A 40 -17.48 -29.00 -16.50
CA LEU A 40 -18.07 -30.21 -15.91
C LEU A 40 -19.42 -30.57 -16.57
N LEU A 41 -20.27 -29.59 -16.85
CA LEU A 41 -21.55 -29.81 -17.52
C LEU A 41 -21.39 -30.25 -18.99
N THR A 42 -20.33 -29.79 -19.66
CA THR A 42 -20.10 -30.08 -21.09
C THR A 42 -19.38 -31.40 -21.29
N PHE A 43 -18.38 -31.71 -20.45
CA PHE A 43 -17.46 -32.82 -20.65
C PHE A 43 -17.57 -33.93 -19.60
N GLY A 44 -18.38 -33.77 -18.54
CA GLY A 44 -18.57 -34.78 -17.50
C GLY A 44 -17.26 -35.19 -16.81
N ASP A 45 -17.11 -36.48 -16.52
CA ASP A 45 -15.93 -37.05 -15.83
C ASP A 45 -14.60 -36.77 -16.55
N PRO A 46 -14.48 -36.88 -17.89
CA PRO A 46 -13.29 -36.45 -18.62
C PRO A 46 -12.87 -35.00 -18.36
N GLY A 47 -13.83 -34.11 -18.07
CA GLY A 47 -13.60 -32.69 -17.79
C GLY A 47 -13.11 -32.41 -16.37
N LEU A 48 -13.14 -33.38 -15.45
CA LEU A 48 -12.81 -33.17 -14.04
C LEU A 48 -11.39 -32.66 -13.84
N SER A 49 -10.42 -33.25 -14.55
CA SER A 49 -9.01 -32.86 -14.46
C SER A 49 -8.78 -31.44 -14.97
N THR A 50 -9.42 -31.07 -16.08
CA THR A 50 -9.39 -29.71 -16.65
C THR A 50 -10.04 -28.71 -15.70
N ALA A 51 -11.22 -29.02 -15.15
CA ALA A 51 -11.91 -28.17 -14.19
C ALA A 51 -11.07 -27.97 -12.91
N ALA A 52 -10.41 -29.01 -12.41
CA ALA A 52 -9.52 -28.91 -11.25
C ALA A 52 -8.31 -28.00 -11.52
N LEU A 53 -7.66 -28.15 -12.67
CA LEU A 53 -6.54 -27.29 -13.07
C LEU A 53 -6.97 -25.82 -13.20
N LEU A 54 -8.12 -25.56 -13.82
CA LEU A 54 -8.68 -24.21 -13.94
C LEU A 54 -9.02 -23.64 -12.57
N ALA A 55 -9.66 -24.42 -11.69
CA ALA A 55 -10.01 -23.99 -10.33
C ALA A 55 -8.75 -23.56 -9.55
N ILE A 56 -7.67 -24.35 -9.63
CA ILE A 56 -6.38 -24.01 -9.02
C ILE A 56 -5.82 -22.72 -9.62
N GLY A 57 -5.88 -22.56 -10.95
CA GLY A 57 -5.42 -21.34 -11.63
C GLY A 57 -6.16 -20.09 -11.17
N PHE A 58 -7.50 -20.12 -11.15
CA PHE A 58 -8.33 -18.99 -10.69
C PHE A 58 -8.14 -18.70 -9.20
N ALA A 59 -8.09 -19.74 -8.36
CA ALA A 59 -7.83 -19.58 -6.92
C ALA A 59 -6.43 -18.98 -6.67
N GLY A 60 -5.41 -19.47 -7.38
CA GLY A 60 -4.05 -18.95 -7.32
C GLY A 60 -3.96 -17.48 -7.75
N TYR A 61 -4.62 -17.11 -8.85
CA TYR A 61 -4.68 -15.71 -9.29
C TYR A 61 -5.43 -14.81 -8.31
N ALA A 62 -6.56 -15.26 -7.78
CA ALA A 62 -7.34 -14.53 -6.77
C ALA A 62 -6.53 -14.33 -5.49
N LEU A 63 -5.84 -15.36 -5.01
CA LEU A 63 -4.93 -15.28 -3.88
C LEU A 63 -3.78 -14.31 -4.14
N TRP A 64 -3.18 -14.37 -5.34
CA TRP A 64 -2.13 -13.43 -5.73
C TRP A 64 -2.61 -11.97 -5.75
N ALA A 65 -3.80 -11.72 -6.29
CA ALA A 65 -4.41 -10.39 -6.30
C ALA A 65 -4.70 -9.88 -4.88
N TRP A 66 -5.20 -10.76 -4.01
CA TRP A 66 -5.43 -10.45 -2.60
C TRP A 66 -4.11 -10.12 -1.87
N MET A 67 -3.06 -10.92 -2.09
CA MET A 67 -1.74 -10.68 -1.47
C MET A 67 -1.14 -9.34 -1.90
N ARG A 68 -1.29 -8.94 -3.17
CA ARG A 68 -0.80 -7.64 -3.66
C ARG A 68 -1.55 -6.44 -3.08
N THR A 69 -2.76 -6.65 -2.58
CA THR A 69 -3.64 -5.58 -2.05
C THR A 69 -3.82 -5.64 -0.54
N THR A 70 -3.21 -6.63 0.12
CA THR A 70 -3.11 -6.74 1.58
C THR A 70 -1.66 -6.48 1.97
N ILE A 71 -1.36 -5.30 2.50
CA ILE A 71 0.02 -4.90 2.78
C ILE A 71 0.13 -4.61 4.28
N GLY A 72 0.97 -5.38 4.98
CA GLY A 72 1.43 -4.99 6.32
C GLY A 72 2.64 -4.06 6.20
N PHE A 73 2.95 -3.29 7.23
CA PHE A 73 4.21 -2.57 7.29
C PHE A 73 4.66 -2.35 8.73
N VAL A 74 5.94 -2.11 8.90
CA VAL A 74 6.56 -1.76 10.18
C VAL A 74 7.29 -0.44 10.01
N VAL A 75 7.08 0.48 10.93
CA VAL A 75 7.87 1.72 11.06
C VAL A 75 8.80 1.53 12.25
N ASP A 76 10.10 1.58 12.00
CA ASP A 76 11.16 1.44 12.99
C ASP A 76 12.31 2.42 12.69
N GLU A 77 13.42 2.29 13.41
CA GLU A 77 14.62 3.13 13.27
C GLU A 77 15.27 3.04 11.89
N ARG A 78 15.05 1.94 11.14
CA ARG A 78 15.59 1.75 9.79
C ARG A 78 14.69 2.41 8.74
N GLY A 79 13.43 2.66 9.08
CA GLY A 79 12.45 3.33 8.24
C GLY A 79 11.14 2.56 8.14
N LEU A 80 10.54 2.56 6.95
CA LEU A 80 9.26 1.91 6.70
C LEU A 80 9.48 0.64 5.87
N THR A 81 9.22 -0.52 6.48
CA THR A 81 9.35 -1.82 5.81
C THR A 81 7.99 -2.38 5.42
N PRO A 82 7.59 -2.30 4.14
CA PRO A 82 6.35 -2.92 3.67
C PRO A 82 6.49 -4.45 3.58
N LYS A 83 5.38 -5.15 3.81
CA LYS A 83 5.23 -6.60 3.74
C LYS A 83 4.02 -6.98 2.90
N LEU A 84 4.26 -7.61 1.77
CA LEU A 84 3.23 -8.08 0.86
C LEU A 84 2.51 -9.29 1.46
N GLY A 85 1.17 -9.31 1.39
CA GLY A 85 0.34 -10.27 2.13
C GLY A 85 0.46 -10.18 3.66
N GLY A 86 1.20 -9.19 4.19
CA GLY A 86 1.52 -9.07 5.62
C GLY A 86 2.73 -9.90 6.09
N PHE A 87 3.32 -10.73 5.23
CA PHE A 87 4.43 -11.63 5.62
C PHE A 87 5.67 -11.49 4.74
N LEU A 88 5.53 -11.25 3.44
CA LEU A 88 6.67 -11.19 2.52
C LEU A 88 7.31 -9.79 2.55
N ALA A 89 8.41 -9.66 3.28
CA ALA A 89 9.15 -8.39 3.39
C ALA A 89 9.61 -7.89 2.02
N ARG A 90 9.50 -6.59 1.82
CA ARG A 90 9.96 -5.86 0.63
C ARG A 90 11.01 -4.84 1.05
N PRO A 91 11.80 -4.29 0.10
CA PRO A 91 12.84 -3.33 0.44
C PRO A 91 12.32 -2.20 1.31
N THR A 92 13.02 -1.96 2.42
CA THR A 92 12.71 -0.88 3.37
C THR A 92 12.85 0.47 2.68
N TRP A 93 11.92 1.36 2.95
CA TRP A 93 12.01 2.77 2.60
C TRP A 93 12.80 3.45 3.72
N PRO A 94 14.03 3.91 3.43
CA PRO A 94 14.95 4.25 4.49
C PRO A 94 14.55 5.59 5.12
N LEU A 95 14.69 5.66 6.44
CA LEU A 95 14.31 6.85 7.21
C LEU A 95 15.16 8.08 6.86
N GLU A 96 16.39 7.86 6.39
CA GLU A 96 17.32 8.91 5.96
C GLU A 96 16.77 9.75 4.81
N ASP A 97 15.98 9.14 3.92
CA ASP A 97 15.32 9.83 2.82
C ASP A 97 14.18 10.72 3.30
N PHE A 98 13.64 10.51 4.51
CA PHE A 98 12.41 11.17 4.93
C PHE A 98 12.68 12.59 5.41
N ARG A 99 11.98 13.56 4.81
CA ARG A 99 12.08 14.98 5.15
C ARG A 99 10.91 15.47 6.00
N THR A 100 9.69 15.08 5.62
CA THR A 100 8.46 15.39 6.36
C THR A 100 7.40 14.34 6.07
N VAL A 101 6.40 14.25 6.93
CA VAL A 101 5.21 13.41 6.73
C VAL A 101 3.97 14.27 6.90
N GLN A 102 2.95 13.96 6.10
CA GLN A 102 1.71 14.71 6.05
C GLN A 102 0.56 13.79 5.62
N ILE A 103 -0.68 14.26 5.82
CA ILE A 103 -1.86 13.51 5.39
C ILE A 103 -2.40 14.17 4.12
N ARG A 104 -2.44 13.43 3.02
CA ARG A 104 -3.03 13.87 1.75
C ARG A 104 -4.44 13.31 1.61
N VAL A 105 -5.42 14.15 1.33
CA VAL A 105 -6.80 13.70 1.07
C VAL A 105 -6.98 13.48 -0.43
N VAL A 106 -7.27 12.24 -0.83
CA VAL A 106 -7.49 11.87 -2.23
C VAL A 106 -8.88 11.28 -2.39
N ALA A 107 -9.65 11.79 -3.35
CA ALA A 107 -10.96 11.22 -3.68
C ALA A 107 -10.83 9.73 -4.06
N PRO A 108 -11.69 8.82 -3.55
CA PRO A 108 -11.62 7.38 -3.83
C PRO A 108 -11.55 7.03 -5.32
N GLU A 109 -12.23 7.81 -6.16
CA GLU A 109 -12.36 7.60 -7.60
C GLU A 109 -11.04 7.92 -8.33
N ARG A 110 -10.21 8.80 -7.75
CA ARG A 110 -8.95 9.27 -8.36
C ARG A 110 -7.74 8.41 -8.05
N VAL A 111 -7.86 7.42 -7.17
CA VAL A 111 -6.71 6.60 -6.75
C VAL A 111 -6.13 5.79 -7.90
N GLY A 112 -7.00 5.21 -8.74
CA GLY A 112 -6.55 4.46 -9.91
C GLY A 112 -5.75 5.34 -10.87
N SER A 113 -6.21 6.56 -11.15
CA SER A 113 -5.50 7.54 -11.97
C SER A 113 -4.25 8.12 -11.28
N LEU A 114 -4.20 8.08 -9.95
CA LEU A 114 -3.09 8.66 -9.18
C LEU A 114 -1.85 7.78 -9.22
N VAL A 115 -2.01 6.47 -8.98
CA VAL A 115 -0.88 5.52 -8.89
C VAL A 115 -0.77 4.55 -10.08
N GLY A 116 -1.72 4.57 -11.01
CA GLY A 116 -1.79 3.69 -12.18
C GLY A 116 -2.15 2.23 -11.86
N ASN A 117 -1.61 1.67 -10.77
CA ASN A 117 -1.96 0.35 -10.26
C ASN A 117 -2.03 0.36 -8.73
N ILE A 118 -3.02 -0.33 -8.16
CA ILE A 118 -3.19 -0.44 -6.71
C ILE A 118 -2.31 -1.55 -6.13
N GLY A 119 -1.86 -1.37 -4.89
CA GLY A 119 -1.00 -2.29 -4.15
C GLY A 119 0.32 -1.64 -3.77
N LEU A 120 1.39 -2.41 -3.82
CA LEU A 120 2.76 -1.96 -3.55
C LEU A 120 3.51 -1.77 -4.87
N GLY A 121 4.13 -0.61 -5.07
CA GLY A 121 4.84 -0.30 -6.31
C GLY A 121 5.57 1.04 -6.32
N ARG A 122 5.89 1.49 -7.53
CA ARG A 122 6.50 2.80 -7.84
C ARG A 122 5.82 3.35 -9.10
N ALA A 123 5.46 4.63 -9.08
CA ALA A 123 4.84 5.32 -10.21
C ALA A 123 5.09 6.83 -10.12
N GLU A 124 4.95 7.52 -11.25
CA GLU A 124 4.85 8.97 -11.26
C GLU A 124 3.46 9.39 -10.78
N VAL A 125 3.43 10.11 -9.67
CA VAL A 125 2.19 10.54 -9.01
C VAL A 125 2.11 12.05 -9.07
N ALA A 126 0.92 12.59 -9.34
CA ALA A 126 0.69 14.03 -9.31
C ALA A 126 1.08 14.61 -7.94
N VAL A 127 1.93 15.64 -7.95
CA VAL A 127 2.39 16.29 -6.72
C VAL A 127 1.19 16.85 -5.96
N SER A 128 1.18 16.65 -4.65
CA SER A 128 0.15 17.18 -3.76
C SER A 128 0.15 18.71 -3.77
N ARG A 129 -1.05 19.29 -3.68
CA ARG A 129 -1.20 20.74 -3.47
C ARG A 129 -1.31 21.02 -1.97
N MET A 130 -0.89 22.21 -1.53
CA MET A 130 -0.88 22.56 -0.11
C MET A 130 -2.29 22.57 0.52
N ASP A 131 -3.34 22.77 -0.26
CA ASP A 131 -4.76 22.70 0.15
C ASP A 131 -5.29 21.26 0.26
N GLU A 132 -4.63 20.28 -0.35
CA GLU A 132 -4.96 18.84 -0.26
C GLU A 132 -4.30 18.15 0.95
N VAL A 133 -3.45 18.89 1.67
CA VAL A 133 -2.54 18.34 2.68
C VAL A 133 -2.88 18.85 4.07
N ARG A 134 -2.92 17.94 5.03
CA ARG A 134 -3.05 18.23 6.45
C ARG A 134 -1.71 18.01 7.17
N PRO A 135 -1.28 18.95 8.02
CA PRO A 135 -0.02 18.84 8.75
C PRO A 135 -0.08 17.74 9.80
N VAL A 136 1.09 17.17 10.13
CA VAL A 136 1.27 16.20 11.20
C VAL A 136 2.36 16.72 12.13
N ALA A 137 1.97 17.13 13.33
CA ALA A 137 2.90 17.70 14.29
C ALA A 137 4.00 16.69 14.67
N PRO A 138 5.25 17.13 14.93
CA PRO A 138 5.74 18.51 14.91
C PRO A 138 6.19 19.00 13.52
N LEU A 139 6.01 18.21 12.46
CA LEU A 139 6.61 18.47 11.15
C LEU A 139 5.73 19.39 10.30
N LYS A 140 6.37 20.35 9.63
CA LYS A 140 5.69 21.26 8.70
C LYS A 140 5.42 20.53 7.37
N PRO A 141 4.22 20.68 6.78
CA PRO A 141 3.90 20.10 5.49
C PRO A 141 4.77 20.73 4.40
N ARG A 142 5.08 19.94 3.37
CA ARG A 142 5.85 20.37 2.20
C ARG A 142 5.28 19.72 0.96
N THR A 143 5.46 20.36 -0.18
CA THR A 143 5.16 19.77 -1.49
C THR A 143 6.45 19.69 -2.30
N LEU A 144 6.46 18.81 -3.29
CA LEU A 144 7.55 18.72 -4.26
C LEU A 144 7.37 19.80 -5.35
N VAL A 145 8.40 19.97 -6.18
CA VAL A 145 8.37 20.90 -7.31
C VAL A 145 8.06 20.11 -8.58
N GLY A 146 7.14 20.63 -9.39
CA GLY A 146 6.75 20.02 -10.67
C GLY A 146 5.33 19.42 -10.64
N PRO A 147 4.84 18.95 -11.81
CA PRO A 147 3.49 18.40 -11.93
C PRO A 147 3.37 16.98 -11.36
N GLN A 148 4.44 16.19 -11.43
CA GLN A 148 4.50 14.80 -11.00
C GLN A 148 5.82 14.52 -10.29
N ALA A 149 5.80 13.54 -9.38
CA ALA A 149 6.98 13.07 -8.68
C ALA A 149 7.00 11.54 -8.66
N ASP A 150 8.22 11.01 -8.78
CA ASP A 150 8.46 9.59 -8.64
C ASP A 150 8.19 9.15 -7.20
N THR A 151 7.18 8.30 -7.05
CA THR A 151 6.58 7.96 -5.76
C THR A 151 6.56 6.46 -5.56
N ARG A 152 7.16 5.99 -4.47
CA ARG A 152 6.98 4.61 -3.98
C ARG A 152 5.69 4.56 -3.17
N PHE A 153 4.82 3.60 -3.45
CA PHE A 153 3.49 3.60 -2.87
C PHE A 153 3.06 2.23 -2.34
N ALA A 154 2.24 2.26 -1.29
CA ALA A 154 1.47 1.16 -0.72
C ALA A 154 0.01 1.62 -0.61
N VAL A 155 -0.69 1.68 -1.75
CA VAL A 155 -2.00 2.33 -1.89
C VAL A 155 -3.01 1.39 -2.51
N THR A 156 -4.12 1.16 -1.81
CA THR A 156 -5.17 0.21 -2.19
C THR A 156 -6.56 0.83 -2.24
N ARG A 157 -6.70 2.04 -1.69
CA ARG A 157 -7.93 2.83 -1.63
C ARG A 157 -7.61 4.31 -1.51
N GLY A 158 -8.58 5.17 -1.81
CA GLY A 158 -8.50 6.60 -1.50
C GLY A 158 -9.03 6.94 -0.12
N GLY A 159 -9.22 8.23 0.11
CA GLY A 159 -9.47 8.83 1.41
C GLY A 159 -8.23 9.55 1.93
N GLU A 160 -8.00 9.47 3.23
CA GLU A 160 -6.79 9.99 3.85
C GLU A 160 -5.61 9.05 3.60
N LEU A 161 -4.61 9.56 2.90
CA LEU A 161 -3.35 8.90 2.60
C LEU A 161 -2.24 9.52 3.45
N VAL A 162 -1.27 8.71 3.86
CA VAL A 162 -0.04 9.21 4.48
C VAL A 162 0.98 9.43 3.38
N GLU A 163 1.38 10.68 3.22
CA GLU A 163 2.37 11.11 2.24
C GLU A 163 3.66 11.50 2.97
N ILE A 164 4.78 10.93 2.55
CA ILE A 164 6.11 11.24 3.07
C ILE A 164 6.88 11.92 1.95
N ILE A 165 7.37 13.12 2.21
CA ILE A 165 8.20 13.85 1.25
C ILE A 165 9.66 13.46 1.48
N GLY A 166 10.31 13.02 0.42
CA GLY A 166 11.72 12.67 0.42
C GLY A 166 12.65 13.89 0.43
N ARG A 167 13.91 13.68 0.82
CA ARG A 167 14.99 14.66 0.68
C ARG A 167 15.46 14.78 -0.77
N ASP A 168 15.42 13.68 -1.51
CA ASP A 168 15.95 13.56 -2.88
C ASP A 168 14.93 13.91 -3.98
N GLY A 169 13.84 14.59 -3.62
CA GLY A 169 12.78 14.96 -4.57
C GLY A 169 11.80 13.84 -4.92
N GLY A 170 11.94 12.64 -4.34
CA GLY A 170 10.94 11.58 -4.39
C GLY A 170 9.87 11.69 -3.30
N ALA A 171 8.82 10.88 -3.40
CA ALA A 171 7.79 10.77 -2.37
C ALA A 171 7.46 9.32 -2.02
N TYR A 172 6.80 9.14 -0.88
CA TYR A 172 6.23 7.87 -0.45
C TYR A 172 4.75 8.05 -0.12
N LEU A 173 3.90 7.11 -0.52
CA LEU A 173 2.46 7.22 -0.33
C LEU A 173 1.88 5.93 0.25
N LEU A 174 1.09 6.04 1.33
CA LEU A 174 0.43 4.90 1.96
C LEU A 174 -1.06 5.15 2.14
N SER A 175 -1.89 4.11 2.02
CA SER A 175 -3.32 4.16 2.35
C SER A 175 -3.65 3.29 3.59
N PRO A 176 -3.10 3.58 4.78
CA PRO A 176 -3.26 2.71 5.94
C PRO A 176 -4.69 2.67 6.49
N GLU A 177 -4.95 1.72 7.38
CA GLU A 177 -6.21 1.65 8.15
C GLU A 177 -6.38 2.87 9.07
N HIS A 178 -5.30 3.30 9.71
CA HIS A 178 -5.25 4.40 10.68
C HIS A 178 -4.25 5.50 10.23
N PRO A 179 -4.61 6.38 9.27
CA PRO A 179 -3.68 7.34 8.68
C PRO A 179 -3.00 8.27 9.68
N ARG A 180 -3.74 8.77 10.68
CA ARG A 180 -3.20 9.69 11.69
C ARG A 180 -2.14 9.03 12.56
N GLU A 181 -2.46 7.88 13.17
CA GLU A 181 -1.53 7.14 14.03
C GLU A 181 -0.25 6.75 13.28
N VAL A 182 -0.38 6.32 12.02
CA VAL A 182 0.75 5.96 11.17
C VAL A 182 1.60 7.19 10.85
N ALA A 183 0.99 8.32 10.50
CA ALA A 183 1.71 9.54 10.22
C ALA A 183 2.43 10.07 11.46
N GLU A 184 1.80 9.99 12.64
CA GLU A 184 2.42 10.35 13.93
C GLU A 184 3.60 9.42 14.27
N ALA A 185 3.47 8.12 14.03
CA ALA A 185 4.56 7.16 14.21
C ALA A 185 5.76 7.46 13.29
N ILE A 186 5.50 7.80 12.02
CA ILE A 186 6.54 8.23 11.07
C ILE A 186 7.14 9.57 11.50
N ALA A 187 6.33 10.53 11.95
CA ALA A 187 6.83 11.81 12.44
C ALA A 187 7.77 11.63 13.62
N LYS A 188 7.39 10.78 14.59
CA LYS A 188 8.23 10.40 15.72
C LYS A 188 9.53 9.74 15.28
N ALA A 189 9.48 8.83 14.30
CA ALA A 189 10.68 8.20 13.74
C ALA A 189 11.61 9.24 13.09
N ILE A 190 11.07 10.13 12.26
CA ILE A 190 11.84 11.21 11.60
C ILE A 190 12.49 12.13 12.66
N THR A 191 11.76 12.48 13.72
CA THR A 191 12.30 13.32 14.80
C THR A 191 13.35 12.60 15.62
N PHE A 192 13.20 11.30 15.86
CA PHE A 192 14.19 10.49 16.58
C PHE A 192 15.52 10.32 15.81
N ALA A 193 15.45 10.24 14.49
CA ALA A 193 16.64 10.11 13.63
C ALA A 193 17.36 11.45 13.34
N ARG A 194 16.85 12.58 13.86
CA ARG A 194 17.46 13.90 13.74
C ARG A 194 18.14 14.30 15.04
#